data_AF-A0A0C2PGC0-F1
#
_entry.id   AF-A0A0C2PGC0-F1
#
_cell.length_a   1.000
_cell.length_b   1.000
_cell.length_c   1.000
_cell.angle_alpha   90.00
_cell.angle_beta   90.00
_cell.angle_gamma   90.00
#
_symmetry.space_group_name_H-M   'P 1'
#
loop_
_entity.id
_entity.type
_entity.pdbx_description
1 polymer ?
#
loop_
_entity_poly.entity_id
_entity_poly.type
_entity_poly.pdbx_seq_one_letter_code
_entity_poly.pdbx_strand_id
1 'polypeptide(L)' 'LVYLPPYSPDFNPIEQAFHSIKEWLRRHEAEFTGPEVQPWLIHQAAMSVTKEDADGWIQNCGYD' A
#
# COMPACT_ATOMS: atom_id res chain seq x y z
N LEU A 1 7.47 -18.12 9.23
CA LEU A 1 7.05 -17.99 7.82
C LEU A 1 5.62 -18.49 7.73
N VAL A 2 4.72 -17.71 7.11
CA VAL A 2 3.35 -18.13 6.79
C VAL A 2 3.35 -18.57 5.32
N TYR A 3 2.89 -19.79 5.02
CA TYR A 3 2.85 -20.29 3.65
C TYR A 3 1.49 -20.01 3.02
N LEU A 4 1.49 -19.32 1.89
CA LEU A 4 0.27 -19.01 1.14
C LEU A 4 0.09 -19.98 -0.02
N PRO A 5 -1.14 -20.43 -0.31
CA PRO A 5 -1.42 -21.14 -1.56
C PRO A 5 -1.08 -20.24 -2.77
N PRO A 6 -0.70 -20.82 -3.91
CA PRO A 6 -0.49 -20.06 -5.15
C PRO A 6 -1.71 -19.18 -5.49
N TYR A 7 -1.47 -17.98 -6.02
CA TYR A 7 -2.51 -17.04 -6.45
C TYR A 7 -3.54 -16.68 -5.37
N SER A 8 -3.11 -16.57 -4.12
CA SER A 8 -3.97 -16.14 -3.00
C SER A 8 -3.66 -14.71 -2.54
N PRO A 9 -3.87 -13.68 -3.39
CA PRO A 9 -3.61 -12.29 -3.02
C PRO A 9 -4.50 -11.83 -1.86
N ASP A 10 -5.69 -12.43 -1.71
CA ASP A 10 -6.64 -12.11 -0.64
C ASP A 10 -6.08 -12.42 0.77
N PHE A 11 -5.08 -13.29 0.86
CA PHE A 11 -4.38 -13.62 2.11
C PHE A 11 -3.08 -12.83 2.30
N ASN A 12 -2.79 -11.83 1.45
CA ASN A 12 -1.57 -11.05 1.57
C ASN A 12 -1.88 -9.56 1.83
N PRO A 13 -1.69 -9.05 3.06
CA PRO A 13 -2.08 -7.69 3.41
C PRO A 13 -1.29 -6.62 2.62
N ILE A 14 -0.13 -6.95 2.03
CA ILE A 14 0.63 -6.02 1.21
C ILE A 14 -0.14 -5.59 -0.06
N GLU A 15 -1.08 -6.40 -0.54
CA GLU A 15 -1.90 -6.06 -1.71
C GLU A 15 -2.79 -4.85 -1.42
N GLN A 16 -3.39 -4.80 -0.23
CA GLN A 16 -4.19 -3.67 0.25
C GLN A 16 -3.31 -2.42 0.46
N ALA A 17 -2.11 -2.60 1.01
CA ALA A 17 -1.14 -1.51 1.17
C ALA A 17 -0.74 -0.90 -0.20
N PHE A 18 -0.36 -1.74 -1.16
CA PHE A 18 -0.04 -1.27 -2.50
C PHE A 18 -1.24 -0.63 -3.22
N HIS A 19 -2.45 -1.14 -3.00
CA HIS A 19 -3.66 -0.50 -3.51
C HIS A 19 -3.80 0.92 -2.95
N SER A 20 -3.70 1.10 -1.63
CA SER A 20 -3.79 2.41 -0.98
C SER A 20 -2.71 3.39 -1.47
N ILE A 21 -1.45 2.94 -1.54
CA ILE A 21 -0.33 3.76 -2.04
C ILE A 21 -0.59 4.21 -3.50
N LYS A 22 -1.03 3.29 -4.37
CA LYS A 22 -1.35 3.64 -5.77
C LYS A 22 -2.52 4.62 -5.86
N GLU A 23 -3.55 4.46 -5.05
CA GLU A 23 -4.67 5.40 -4.97
C GLU A 23 -4.23 6.78 -4.50
N TRP A 24 -3.36 6.85 -3.49
CA TRP A 24 -2.78 8.11 -3.04
C TRP A 24 -2.00 8.78 -4.18
N LEU A 25 -1.13 8.04 -4.88
CA LEU A 25 -0.34 8.57 -5.99
C LEU A 25 -1.21 9.09 -7.13
N ARG A 26 -2.30 8.39 -7.48
CA ARG A 26 -3.27 8.85 -8.50
C ARG A 26 -3.92 10.18 -8.13
N ARG A 27 -4.21 10.40 -6.83
CA ARG A 27 -4.79 11.67 -6.36
C ARG A 27 -3.80 12.83 -6.43
N HIS A 28 -2.50 12.54 -6.38
CA HIS A 28 -1.41 13.54 -6.41
C HIS A 28 -0.67 13.53 -7.75
N GLU A 29 -1.26 12.99 -8.81
CA GLU A 29 -0.61 12.87 -10.13
C GLU A 29 -0.16 14.24 -10.68
N ALA A 30 -0.91 15.31 -10.40
CA ALA A 30 -0.54 16.66 -10.81
C ALA A 30 0.78 17.17 -10.20
N GLU A 31 1.25 16.56 -9.10
CA GLU A 31 2.50 16.90 -8.43
C GLU A 31 3.71 16.17 -9.03
N PHE A 32 3.50 15.19 -9.93
CA PHE A 32 4.56 14.49 -10.66
C PHE A 32 5.17 15.36 -11.78
N THR A 33 5.73 16.52 -11.43
CA THR A 33 6.23 17.51 -12.40
C THR A 33 7.60 17.18 -13.00
N GLY A 34 8.34 16.22 -12.43
CA GLY A 34 9.68 15.84 -12.88
C GLY A 34 10.27 14.68 -12.08
N PRO A 35 11.33 14.02 -12.58
CA PRO A 35 11.96 12.86 -11.91
C PRO A 35 12.52 13.17 -10.51
N GLU A 36 12.83 14.43 -10.23
CA GLU A 36 13.36 14.89 -8.94
C GLU A 36 12.33 14.87 -7.79
N VAL A 37 11.03 15.03 -8.10
CA VAL A 37 9.96 15.01 -7.09
C VAL A 37 9.36 13.62 -6.86
N GLN A 38 9.49 12.71 -7.83
CA GLN A 38 8.87 11.37 -7.76
C GLN A 38 9.28 10.55 -6.52
N PRO A 39 10.58 10.49 -6.13
CA PRO A 39 10.98 9.73 -4.95
C PRO A 39 10.32 10.24 -3.67
N TRP A 40 10.13 11.56 -3.56
CA TRP A 40 9.48 12.19 -2.41
C TRP A 40 7.98 11.90 -2.37
N LEU A 41 7.29 11.94 -3.52
CA LEU A 41 5.87 11.59 -3.60
C LEU A 41 5.63 10.12 -3.29
N ILE A 42 6.50 9.22 -3.76
CA ILE A 42 6.43 7.79 -3.41
C ILE A 42 6.66 7.60 -1.91
N HIS A 43 7.61 8.32 -1.32
CA HIS A 43 7.86 8.26 0.12
C HIS A 43 6.66 8.77 0.92
N GLN A 44 6.05 9.89 0.53
CA GLN A 44 4.84 10.42 1.16
C GLN A 44 3.66 9.46 1.03
N ALA A 45 3.46 8.86 -0.14
CA ALA A 45 2.43 7.85 -0.36
C ALA A 45 2.61 6.65 0.59
N ALA A 46 3.85 6.15 0.73
CA ALA A 46 4.16 5.08 1.67
C ALA A 46 3.91 5.50 3.13
N MET A 47 4.28 6.73 3.50
CA MET A 47 4.04 7.29 4.83
C MET A 47 2.57 7.63 5.11
N SER A 48 1.70 7.65 4.10
CA SER A 48 0.25 7.84 4.28
C SER A 48 -0.45 6.60 4.83
N VAL A 49 0.20 5.44 4.77
CA VAL A 49 -0.30 4.19 5.38
C VAL A 49 -0.16 4.29 6.90
N THR A 50 -1.30 4.26 7.59
CA THR A 50 -1.32 4.34 9.05
C THR A 50 -1.16 2.97 9.70
N LYS A 51 -0.94 2.96 11.02
CA LYS A 51 -0.95 1.72 11.80
C LYS A 51 -2.33 1.06 11.77
N GLU A 52 -3.37 1.86 11.87
CA GLU A 52 -4.77 1.43 11.88
C GLU A 52 -5.16 0.77 10.54
N ASP A 53 -4.70 1.34 9.43
CA ASP A 53 -4.84 0.73 8.10
C ASP A 53 -4.18 -0.65 8.06
N ALA A 54 -2.92 -0.74 8.50
CA ALA A 54 -2.16 -1.99 8.48
C ALA A 54 -2.81 -3.07 9.36
N ASP A 55 -3.21 -2.71 10.58
CA ASP A 55 -3.91 -3.63 11.49
C ASP A 55 -5.23 -4.11 10.86
N GLY A 56 -6.00 -3.22 10.23
CA GLY A 56 -7.24 -3.57 9.53
C GLY A 56 -7.03 -4.49 8.32
N TRP A 57 -5.98 -4.29 7.53
CA TRP A 57 -5.68 -5.14 6.38
C TRP A 57 -5.20 -6.53 6.77
N ILE A 58 -4.41 -6.64 7.84
CA ILE A 58 -3.98 -7.92 8.42
C ILE A 58 -5.21 -8.73 8.88
N GLN A 59 -6.13 -8.09 9.60
CA GLN A 59 -7.40 -8.70 10.02
C GLN A 59 -8.27 -9.11 8.83
N ASN A 60 -8.37 -8.26 7.79
CA ASN A 60 -9.15 -8.56 6.59
C ASN A 60 -8.60 -9.80 5.82
N CYS A 61 -7.31 -10.09 5.95
CA CYS A 61 -6.69 -11.31 5.42
C CYS A 61 -6.90 -12.55 6.32
N GLY A 62 -7.59 -12.42 7.46
CA GLY A 62 -7.90 -13.51 8.39
C GLY A 62 -6.81 -13.79 9.43
N TYR A 63 -5.97 -12.81 9.74
CA TYR A 63 -4.91 -12.91 10.75
C TYR A 63 -5.26 -12.12 12.02
N ASP A 64 -4.80 -12.62 13.17
CA ASP A 64 -4.93 -11.99 14.49
C ASP A 64 -3.63 -11.27 14.92
#